data_AF-A0A7W1UJR5-F1
#
_entry.id   AF-A0A7W1UJR5-F1
#
_cell.length_a   1.000
_cell.length_b   1.000
_cell.length_c   1.000
_cell.angle_alpha   90.00
_cell.angle_beta   90.00
_cell.angle_gamma   90.00
#
_symmetry.space_group_name_H-M   'P 1'
#
loop_
_entity.id
_entity.type
_entity.pdbx_description
1 polymer ?
#
loop_
_entity_poly.entity_id
_entity_poly.type
_entity_poly.pdbx_seq_one_letter_code
_entity_poly.pdbx_strand_id
1 'polypeptide(L)' 'MRIALLTNEYPPNVYGGAGVHVEYLSRELAHADDSAHQVDVFSFGQQREVHGNL' A
#
# COMPACT_ATOMS: atom_id res chain seq x y z
N MET A 1 10.29 10.66 0.34
CA MET A 1 11.02 9.35 0.48
C MET A 1 10.41 8.34 -0.48
N ARG A 2 11.13 7.25 -0.83
CA ARG A 2 10.55 6.14 -1.57
C ARG A 2 10.45 4.90 -0.68
N ILE A 3 9.25 4.37 -0.51
CA ILE A 3 8.91 3.35 0.48
C ILE A 3 8.35 2.14 -0.25
N ALA A 4 8.87 0.95 0.05
CA ALA A 4 8.34 -0.31 -0.48
C ALA A 4 7.70 -1.12 0.65
N LEU A 5 6.41 -1.47 0.51
CA LEU A 5 5.70 -2.36 1.42
C LEU A 5 5.52 -3.71 0.75
N LEU A 6 6.02 -4.77 1.38
CA LEU A 6 5.87 -6.14 0.88
C LEU A 6 4.87 -6.87 1.78
N THR A 7 3.79 -7.37 1.19
CA THR A 7 2.66 -7.98 1.91
C THR A 7 2.11 -9.17 1.14
N ASN A 8 1.48 -10.11 1.84
CA ASN A 8 0.66 -11.15 1.20
C ASN A 8 -0.79 -10.69 0.99
N GLU A 9 -1.17 -9.58 1.61
CA GLU A 9 -2.53 -9.07 1.69
C GLU A 9 -2.57 -7.60 1.33
N TYR A 10 -3.27 -7.29 0.27
CA TYR A 10 -3.55 -5.94 -0.19
C TYR A 10 -4.75 -5.97 -1.15
N PRO A 11 -5.54 -4.89 -1.25
CA PRO A 11 -6.65 -4.82 -2.20
C PRO A 11 -6.27 -5.32 -3.61
N PRO A 12 -7.19 -6.03 -4.28
CA PRO A 12 -8.55 -6.40 -3.81
C PRO A 12 -8.61 -7.57 -2.81
N ASN A 13 -7.50 -8.21 -2.45
CA ASN A 13 -7.49 -9.42 -1.65
C ASN A 13 -6.95 -9.18 -0.24
N VAL A 14 -7.85 -8.88 0.69
CA VAL A 14 -7.55 -8.74 2.13
C VAL A 14 -8.36 -9.79 2.88
N TYR A 15 -7.70 -10.70 3.60
CA TYR A 15 -8.33 -11.85 4.24
C TYR A 15 -8.20 -11.86 5.78
N GLY A 16 -7.41 -10.96 6.35
CA GLY A 16 -7.24 -10.79 7.78
C GLY A 16 -6.78 -9.40 8.18
N GLY A 17 -6.52 -9.23 9.48
CA GLY A 17 -6.15 -7.93 10.05
C GLY A 17 -4.83 -7.37 9.52
N ALA A 18 -3.91 -8.23 9.09
CA ALA A 18 -2.62 -7.80 8.54
C ALA A 18 -2.80 -6.98 7.25
N GLY A 19 -3.63 -7.46 6.30
CA GLY A 19 -3.93 -6.72 5.08
C GLY A 19 -4.64 -5.39 5.34
N VAL A 20 -5.57 -5.37 6.29
CA VAL A 20 -6.24 -4.15 6.73
C VAL A 20 -5.20 -3.13 7.21
N HIS A 21 -4.26 -3.52 8.07
CA HIS A 21 -3.23 -2.59 8.53
C HIS A 21 -2.35 -2.07 7.39
N VAL A 22 -1.96 -2.91 6.43
CA VAL A 22 -1.14 -2.48 5.29
C VAL A 22 -1.91 -1.51 4.39
N GLU A 23 -3.19 -1.75 4.15
CA GLU A 23 -4.06 -0.86 3.35
C GLU A 23 -4.16 0.55 3.96
N TYR A 24 -4.46 0.64 5.26
CA TYR A 24 -4.52 1.94 5.93
C TYR A 24 -3.14 2.59 6.00
N LEU A 25 -2.10 1.83 6.36
CA LEU A 25 -0.75 2.36 6.48
C LEU A 25 -0.22 2.90 5.14
N SER A 26 -0.41 2.18 4.03
CA SER A 26 0.08 2.62 2.71
C SER A 26 -0.56 3.94 2.29
N ARG A 27 -1.86 4.09 2.53
CA ARG A 27 -2.61 5.33 2.27
C ARG A 27 -2.13 6.48 3.14
N GLU A 28 -2.01 6.29 4.44
CA GLU A 28 -1.57 7.37 5.34
C GLU A 28 -0.09 7.76 5.08
N LEU A 29 0.77 6.81 4.71
CA LEU A 29 2.15 7.09 4.28
C LEU A 29 2.19 7.87 2.97
N ALA A 30 1.30 7.58 2.02
CA ALA A 30 1.19 8.32 0.78
C ALA A 30 0.71 9.77 1.00
N HIS A 31 -0.09 10.03 2.04
CA HIS A 31 -0.56 11.37 2.40
C HIS A 31 0.38 12.16 3.32
N ALA A 32 1.23 11.47 4.08
CA ALA A 32 2.16 12.12 5.00
C ALA A 32 3.14 13.06 4.27
N ASP A 33 3.67 14.04 5.01
CA ASP A 33 4.63 15.03 4.51
C ASP A 33 4.16 15.71 3.21
N ASP A 34 2.91 16.21 3.23
CA ASP A 34 2.25 16.85 2.08
C ASP A 34 2.33 16.01 0.79
N SER A 35 2.14 14.68 0.91
CA SER A 35 2.21 13.70 -0.19
C SER A 35 3.56 13.64 -0.93
N ALA A 36 4.66 14.03 -0.26
CA ALA A 36 6.02 13.97 -0.81
C ALA A 36 6.61 12.54 -0.87
N HIS A 37 5.94 11.56 -0.27
CA HIS A 37 6.37 10.16 -0.32
C HIS A 37 5.85 9.45 -1.57
N GLN A 38 6.68 8.61 -2.17
CA GLN A 38 6.25 7.62 -3.17
C GLN A 38 6.18 6.26 -2.47
N VAL A 39 5.01 5.61 -2.53
CA VAL A 39 4.76 4.34 -1.86
C VAL A 39 4.47 3.29 -2.91
N ASP A 40 5.27 2.23 -2.95
CA ASP A 40 5.06 1.08 -3.82
C ASP A 40 4.61 -0.12 -2.93
N VAL A 41 3.43 -0.68 -3.18
CA VAL A 41 2.96 -1.89 -2.46
C VAL A 41 3.07 -3.11 -3.37
N PHE A 42 3.87 -4.08 -2.94
CA PHE A 42 4.05 -5.34 -3.64
C PHE A 42 3.31 -6.45 -2.91
N SER A 43 2.22 -6.92 -3.53
CA SER A 43 1.48 -8.11 -3.12
C SER A 43 1.68 -9.24 -4.12
N PHE A 44 1.72 -10.47 -3.63
CA PHE A 44 1.70 -11.64 -4.50
C PHE A 44 0.37 -11.78 -5.23
N GLY A 45 0.42 -12.29 -6.46
CA GLY A 45 -0.74 -12.58 -7.30
C GLY A 45 -0.82 -11.66 -8.52
N GLN A 46 -2.05 -11.37 -8.96
CA GLN A 46 -2.33 -10.52 -10.12
C GLN A 46 -2.89 -9.15 -9.73
N GLN A 47 -2.88 -8.81 -8.43
CA GLN A 47 -3.31 -7.51 -7.92
C GLN A 47 -2.44 -6.40 -8.53
N ARG A 48 -3.09 -5.45 -9.22
CA ARG A 48 -2.43 -4.29 -9.80
C ARG A 48 -3.37 -3.10 -9.78
N GLU A 49 -3.06 -2.14 -8.94
CA GLU A 49 -3.78 -0.86 -8.82
C GLU A 49 -2.75 0.28 -8.87
N VAL A 50 -3.19 1.46 -9.29
CA VAL A 50 -2.35 2.67 -9.33
C VAL A 50 -3.21 3.84 -8.87
N HIS A 51 -2.85 4.44 -7.73
CA HIS A 51 -3.58 5.53 -7.09
C HIS A 51 -2.63 6.70 -6.79
N GLY A 52 -2.34 7.52 -7.80
CA GLY A 52 -1.51 8.71 -7.61
C GLY A 52 -0.06 8.36 -7.28
N ASN A 53 0.37 8.66 -6.05
CA ASN A 53 1.70 8.34 -5.52
C ASN A 53 1.76 7.01 -4.73
N LEU A 54 0.68 6.22 -4.80
CA LEU A 54 0.51 4.87 -4.27
C LEU A 54 0.25 3.84 -5.38
#